data_AF-A0A3D1ZXE6-F1
#
_entry.id   AF-A0A3D1ZXE6-F1
#
_cell.length_a   1.000
_cell.length_b   1.000
_cell.length_c   1.000
_cell.angle_alpha   90.00
_cell.angle_beta   90.00
_cell.angle_gamma   90.00
#
_symmetry.space_group_name_H-M   'P 1'
#
loop_
_entity.id
_entity.type
_entity.pdbx_description
1 polymer ?
#
loop_
_entity_poly.entity_id
_entity_poly.type
_entity_poly.pdbx_seq_one_letter_code
_entity_poly.pdbx_strand_id
1 'polypeptide(L)'
;MATAEANYHRLQRLMGSFDTLESLIVTLHQVGESPTAELHLRFIERFNYTATLEVQLGGGEQWWQKPLHLRLYHDMRMAEVVKSADYRQYRGSYGYPNNQGLMADEKAQLNSYLALLLQQAMQHGTHLKRQPRQIIEALAVV
;
A
#
# COMPACT_ATOMS: atom_id res chain seq x y z
N MET A 1 1.28 16.75 0.82
CA MET A 1 -0.12 16.37 1.16
C MET A 1 -0.88 15.84 -0.06
N ALA A 2 -0.86 16.53 -1.22
CA ALA A 2 -1.53 16.07 -2.45
C ALA A 2 -1.22 14.63 -2.89
N THR A 3 0.03 14.16 -2.75
CA THR A 3 0.41 12.79 -3.14
C THR A 3 -0.32 11.72 -2.32
N ALA A 4 -0.53 11.94 -1.02
CA ALA A 4 -1.14 10.96 -0.13
C ALA A 4 -2.65 10.79 -0.40
N GLU A 5 -3.35 11.89 -0.67
CA GLU A 5 -4.76 11.87 -1.10
C GLU A 5 -4.90 11.21 -2.48
N ALA A 6 -4.04 11.57 -3.44
CA ALA A 6 -4.04 10.95 -4.75
C ALA A 6 -3.76 9.43 -4.67
N ASN A 7 -2.87 9.00 -3.79
CA ASN A 7 -2.58 7.59 -3.57
C ASN A 7 -3.79 6.84 -2.98
N TYR A 8 -4.53 7.46 -2.05
CA TYR A 8 -5.78 6.88 -1.54
C TYR A 8 -6.77 6.62 -2.66
N HIS A 9 -6.99 7.61 -3.52
CA HIS A 9 -7.92 7.47 -4.64
C HIS A 9 -7.46 6.46 -5.70
N ARG A 10 -6.15 6.36 -5.96
CA ARG A 10 -5.59 5.30 -6.83
C ARG A 10 -5.82 3.91 -6.25
N LEU A 11 -5.57 3.73 -4.95
CA LEU A 11 -5.84 2.47 -4.24
C LEU A 11 -7.33 2.13 -4.29
N GLN A 12 -8.21 3.11 -4.03
CA GLN A 12 -9.65 2.90 -4.08
C GLN A 12 -10.12 2.49 -5.49
N ARG A 13 -9.52 3.07 -6.55
CA ARG A 13 -9.82 2.67 -7.94
C ARG A 13 -9.33 1.26 -8.28
N LEU A 14 -8.13 0.88 -7.82
CA LEU A 14 -7.56 -0.44 -8.07
C LEU A 14 -8.29 -1.55 -7.31
N MET A 15 -8.48 -1.35 -6.01
CA MET A 15 -9.00 -2.35 -5.09
C MET A 15 -10.54 -2.36 -5.05
N GLY A 16 -11.19 -1.23 -5.32
CA GLY A 16 -12.62 -1.07 -5.15
C GLY A 16 -12.99 -0.78 -3.69
N SER A 17 -13.97 -1.50 -3.16
CA SER A 17 -14.34 -1.36 -1.74
C SER A 17 -13.26 -1.94 -0.84
N PHE A 18 -12.74 -1.11 0.06
CA PHE A 18 -11.76 -1.58 1.03
C PHE A 18 -12.36 -2.55 2.01
N ASP A 19 -13.65 -2.51 2.36
CA ASP A 19 -14.18 -3.33 3.46
C ASP A 19 -14.35 -4.81 3.12
N THR A 20 -14.56 -5.11 1.84
CA THR A 20 -14.90 -6.45 1.35
C THR A 20 -13.71 -7.23 0.81
N LEU A 21 -12.58 -6.57 0.60
CA LEU A 21 -11.41 -7.16 -0.07
C LEU A 21 -10.30 -7.47 0.93
N GLU A 22 -9.80 -8.70 0.94
CA GLU A 22 -8.66 -9.07 1.78
C GLU A 22 -7.33 -8.73 1.11
N SER A 23 -7.22 -9.08 -0.18
CA SER A 23 -6.03 -8.85 -0.98
C SER A 23 -6.35 -8.64 -2.46
N LEU A 24 -5.44 -7.96 -3.14
CA LEU A 24 -5.42 -7.78 -4.58
C LEU A 24 -4.03 -8.14 -5.10
N ILE A 25 -3.98 -8.95 -6.14
CA ILE A 25 -2.76 -9.16 -6.94
C ILE A 25 -2.99 -8.54 -8.31
N VAL A 26 -2.11 -7.64 -8.72
CA VAL A 26 -2.12 -7.00 -10.05
C VAL A 26 -0.94 -7.54 -10.85
N THR A 27 -1.22 -8.22 -11.95
CA THR A 27 -0.21 -8.69 -12.88
C THR A 27 0.15 -7.53 -13.84
N LEU A 28 1.42 -7.12 -13.82
CA LEU A 28 1.98 -6.01 -14.60
C LEU A 28 2.67 -6.56 -15.85
N HIS A 29 2.18 -6.16 -17.01
CA HIS A 29 2.82 -6.53 -18.27
C HIS A 29 3.94 -5.53 -18.58
N GLN A 30 5.18 -6.02 -18.73
CA GLN A 30 6.27 -5.22 -19.27
C GLN A 30 6.39 -5.43 -20.77
N VAL A 31 6.69 -4.36 -21.50
CA VAL A 31 6.96 -4.43 -22.94
C VAL A 31 8.33 -5.09 -23.15
N GLY A 32 8.35 -6.36 -23.57
CA GLY A 32 9.57 -7.13 -23.88
C GLY A 32 9.49 -8.62 -23.47
N GLU A 33 10.60 -9.37 -23.60
CA GLU A 33 10.74 -10.78 -23.17
C GLU A 33 10.92 -10.96 -21.64
N SER A 34 10.83 -9.87 -20.88
CA SER A 34 11.05 -9.91 -19.42
C SER A 34 9.88 -10.55 -18.67
N PRO A 35 10.15 -11.18 -17.51
CA PRO A 35 9.12 -11.81 -16.70
C PRO A 35 8.06 -10.80 -16.28
N THR A 36 6.80 -11.24 -16.32
CA THR A 36 5.66 -10.47 -15.82
C THR A 36 5.82 -10.25 -14.31
N ALA A 37 5.70 -9.00 -13.86
CA ALA A 37 5.81 -8.66 -12.44
C ALA A 37 4.42 -8.68 -11.77
N GLU A 38 4.33 -9.06 -10.50
CA GLU A 38 3.09 -9.02 -9.74
C GLU A 38 3.16 -7.96 -8.64
N LEU A 39 2.12 -7.14 -8.50
CA LEU A 39 1.97 -6.23 -7.36
C LEU A 39 0.95 -6.83 -6.40
N HIS A 40 1.41 -7.21 -5.21
CA HIS A 40 0.59 -7.75 -4.14
C HIS A 40 0.18 -6.63 -3.20
N LEU A 41 -1.11 -6.48 -2.96
CA LEU A 41 -1.70 -5.58 -1.98
C LEU A 41 -2.50 -6.40 -0.99
N ARG A 42 -2.22 -6.29 0.31
CA ARG A 42 -2.87 -7.09 1.34
C ARG A 42 -3.15 -6.26 2.57
N PHE A 43 -4.37 -6.33 3.08
CA PHE A 43 -4.68 -5.69 4.35
C PHE A 43 -4.07 -6.49 5.50
N ILE A 44 -3.39 -5.80 6.41
CA ILE A 44 -2.81 -6.40 7.63
C ILE A 44 -3.68 -6.05 8.84
N GLU A 45 -4.25 -4.86 8.86
CA GLU A 45 -5.00 -4.34 10.01
C GLU A 45 -6.11 -3.41 9.54
N ARG A 46 -7.24 -3.41 10.24
CA ARG A 46 -8.40 -2.56 9.94
C ARG A 46 -9.07 -2.08 11.21
N PHE A 47 -9.36 -0.80 11.24
CA PHE A 47 -10.16 -0.11 12.24
C PHE A 47 -11.21 0.74 11.52
N ASN A 48 -12.15 1.30 12.29
CA ASN A 48 -13.28 2.07 11.73
C ASN A 48 -12.84 3.23 10.82
N TYR A 49 -11.73 3.89 11.16
CA TYR A 49 -11.25 5.08 10.44
C TYR A 49 -9.88 4.90 9.81
N THR A 50 -9.16 3.82 10.13
CA THR A 50 -7.84 3.57 9.56
C THR A 50 -7.61 2.12 9.22
N ALA A 51 -6.78 1.87 8.21
CA ALA A 51 -6.34 0.52 7.86
C ALA A 51 -4.85 0.51 7.54
N THR A 52 -4.20 -0.63 7.80
CA THR A 52 -2.82 -0.88 7.40
C THR A 52 -2.83 -1.79 6.18
N LEU A 53 -2.24 -1.32 5.08
CA LEU A 53 -2.11 -2.05 3.83
C LEU A 53 -0.63 -2.35 3.55
N GLU A 54 -0.32 -3.60 3.28
CA GLU A 54 0.97 -4.03 2.73
C GLU A 54 0.94 -3.93 1.21
N VAL A 55 2.00 -3.40 0.62
CA VAL A 55 2.20 -3.35 -0.83
C VAL A 55 3.58 -3.90 -1.15
N GLN A 56 3.63 -4.91 -2.02
CA GLN A 56 4.86 -5.58 -2.42
C GLN A 56 4.90 -5.80 -3.93
N LEU A 57 6.02 -5.46 -4.57
CA LEU A 57 6.27 -5.75 -5.99
C LEU A 57 7.13 -7.02 -6.10
N GLY A 58 6.63 -8.00 -6.86
CA GLY A 58 7.22 -9.32 -7.02
C GLY A 58 6.87 -10.29 -5.88
N GLY A 59 7.30 -11.53 -6.03
CA GLY A 59 7.17 -12.61 -5.04
C GLY A 59 8.50 -13.17 -4.53
N GLY A 60 9.60 -12.43 -4.69
CA GLY A 60 10.95 -12.95 -4.54
C GLY A 60 11.64 -12.63 -3.20
N GLU A 61 12.40 -13.60 -2.72
CA GLU A 61 13.27 -13.64 -1.52
C GLU A 61 14.37 -12.55 -1.46
N GLN A 62 14.37 -11.59 -2.39
CA GLN A 62 15.39 -10.56 -2.54
C GLN A 62 15.11 -9.35 -1.64
N TRP A 63 16.16 -8.85 -1.00
CA TRP A 63 16.07 -7.78 0.00
C TRP A 63 15.54 -6.45 -0.55
N TRP A 64 15.57 -6.21 -1.87
CA TRP A 64 15.01 -5.01 -2.51
C TRP A 64 13.53 -5.15 -2.88
N GLN A 65 12.93 -6.33 -2.74
CA GLN A 65 11.50 -6.59 -2.96
C GLN A 65 10.68 -6.51 -1.66
N LYS A 66 11.20 -5.81 -0.65
CA LYS A 66 10.58 -5.74 0.67
C LYS A 66 9.27 -4.93 0.64
N PRO A 67 8.29 -5.30 1.47
CA PRO A 67 6.98 -4.65 1.47
C PRO A 67 7.01 -3.24 2.03
N LEU A 68 6.24 -2.36 1.40
CA LEU A 68 5.85 -1.07 1.96
C LEU A 68 4.60 -1.26 2.81
N HIS A 69 4.57 -0.66 4.00
CA HIS A 69 3.37 -0.61 4.82
C HIS A 69 2.79 0.79 4.74
N LEU A 70 1.52 0.84 4.40
CA LEU A 70 0.75 2.05 4.23
C LEU A 70 -0.28 2.17 5.34
N ARG A 71 -0.49 3.39 5.83
CA ARG A 71 -1.65 3.73 6.65
C ARG A 71 -2.66 4.45 5.78
N LEU A 72 -3.86 3.90 5.70
CA LEU A 72 -5.03 4.52 5.10
C LEU A 72 -5.83 5.21 6.20
N TYR A 73 -6.20 6.47 5.97
CA TYR A 73 -7.13 7.25 6.79
C TYR A 73 -8.39 7.46 5.96
N HIS A 74 -9.48 6.81 6.34
CA HIS A 74 -10.72 6.78 5.56
C HIS A 74 -11.49 8.10 5.66
N ASP A 75 -11.41 8.75 6.83
CA ASP A 75 -12.00 10.06 7.11
C ASP A 75 -11.30 11.18 6.33
N MET A 76 -9.97 11.19 6.33
CA MET A 76 -9.16 12.17 5.60
C MET A 76 -8.96 11.79 4.13
N ARG A 77 -9.35 10.57 3.73
CA ARG A 77 -9.12 10.00 2.39
C ARG A 77 -7.66 10.09 1.95
N MET A 78 -6.76 9.71 2.85
CA MET A 78 -5.31 9.78 2.65
C MET A 78 -4.64 8.43 2.82
N ALA A 79 -3.63 8.15 2.01
CA ALA A 79 -2.79 6.97 2.11
C ALA A 79 -1.32 7.39 2.19
N GLU A 80 -0.64 7.03 3.28
CA GLU A 80 0.77 7.36 3.49
C GLU A 80 1.61 6.12 3.80
N VAL A 81 2.87 6.12 3.34
CA VAL A 81 3.85 5.11 3.75
C VAL A 81 4.27 5.34 5.21
N VAL A 82 4.09 4.34 6.07
CA VAL A 82 4.43 4.39 7.51
C VAL A 82 5.59 3.48 7.91
N LYS A 83 5.95 2.52 7.06
CA LYS A 83 7.14 1.69 7.24
C LYS A 83 7.64 1.21 5.88
N SER A 84 8.95 1.22 5.70
CA SER A 84 9.63 0.54 4.60
C SER A 84 10.48 -0.58 5.20
N ALA A 85 10.53 -1.73 4.54
CA ALA A 85 11.67 -2.65 4.43
C ALA A 85 12.84 -2.55 5.45
N ASP A 86 13.53 -1.41 5.47
CA ASP A 86 14.77 -1.15 6.20
C ASP A 86 14.64 -0.08 7.28
N TYR A 87 13.46 0.52 7.47
CA TYR A 87 13.26 1.68 8.33
C TYR A 87 12.20 1.44 9.42
N ARG A 88 12.63 1.76 10.64
CA ARG A 88 11.83 1.82 11.87
C ARG A 88 10.55 2.65 11.62
N GLN A 89 9.43 2.24 12.23
CA GLN A 89 8.14 2.94 12.15
C GLN A 89 8.34 4.46 12.31
N TYR A 90 7.90 5.26 11.33
CA TYR A 90 8.02 6.71 11.39
C TYR A 90 7.17 7.24 12.57
N ARG A 91 7.81 7.84 13.58
CA ARG A 91 7.08 8.44 14.73
C ARG A 91 6.46 9.78 14.33
N GLY A 92 5.23 10.01 14.77
CA GLY A 92 4.43 11.21 14.45
C GLY A 92 4.82 12.50 15.17
N SER A 93 5.84 12.49 16.04
CA SER A 93 6.36 13.69 16.68
C SER A 93 7.84 13.51 17.02
N TYR A 94 8.67 14.46 16.58
CA TYR A 94 10.05 14.56 17.01
C TYR A 94 10.31 16.00 17.44
N GLY A 95 10.84 16.13 18.67
CA GLY A 95 11.30 17.39 19.23
C GLY A 95 12.43 18.01 18.41
N TYR A 96 12.53 19.33 18.48
CA TYR A 96 13.52 20.14 17.79
C TYR A 96 14.84 20.22 18.59
N PRO A 97 16.03 20.35 17.96
CA PRO A 97 16.31 20.43 16.52
C PRO A 97 16.60 19.05 15.94
N ASN A 98 15.91 18.71 14.86
CA ASN A 98 15.97 17.38 14.25
C ASN A 98 16.78 17.42 12.96
N ASN A 99 17.31 16.25 12.56
CA ASN A 99 17.58 15.84 11.17
C ASN A 99 16.30 15.89 10.28
N GLN A 100 15.47 16.92 10.42
CA GLN A 100 14.08 17.04 9.96
C GLN A 100 13.97 17.16 8.44
N GLY A 101 15.00 17.67 7.76
CA GLY A 101 15.04 17.71 6.29
C GLY A 101 15.16 16.32 5.67
N LEU A 102 16.12 15.52 6.13
CA LEU A 102 16.41 14.20 5.55
C LEU A 102 15.21 13.25 5.69
N MET A 103 14.59 13.18 6.87
CA MET A 103 13.43 12.30 7.12
C MET A 103 12.14 12.76 6.41
N ALA A 104 11.94 14.07 6.24
CA ALA A 104 10.79 14.60 5.50
C ALA A 104 10.91 14.29 4.00
N ASP A 105 12.11 14.47 3.45
CA ASP A 105 12.41 14.15 2.05
C ASP A 105 12.31 12.65 1.78
N GLU A 106 12.81 11.80 2.69
CA GLU A 106 12.65 10.34 2.62
C GLU A 106 11.17 9.92 2.59
N LYS A 107 10.34 10.47 3.48
CA LYS A 107 8.90 10.18 3.49
C LYS A 107 8.21 10.68 2.22
N ALA A 108 8.61 11.84 1.70
CA ALA A 108 8.09 12.37 0.44
C ALA A 108 8.49 11.47 -0.75
N GLN A 109 9.73 11.00 -0.79
CA GLN A 109 10.21 10.04 -1.81
C GLN A 109 9.44 8.74 -1.76
N LEU A 110 9.23 8.15 -0.58
CA LEU A 110 8.46 6.90 -0.43
C LEU A 110 7.01 7.03 -0.89
N ASN A 111 6.34 8.14 -0.54
CA ASN A 111 4.98 8.39 -1.02
C ASN A 111 4.92 8.62 -2.54
N SER A 112 5.98 9.20 -3.13
CA SER A 112 6.08 9.40 -4.57
C SER A 112 6.39 8.08 -5.30
N TYR A 113 7.22 7.23 -4.70
CA TYR A 113 7.49 5.88 -5.19
C TYR A 113 6.22 5.02 -5.16
N LEU A 114 5.44 5.06 -4.08
CA LEU A 114 4.12 4.44 -4.04
C LEU A 114 3.22 4.95 -5.18
N ALA A 115 3.20 6.27 -5.41
CA ALA A 115 2.40 6.86 -6.48
C ALA A 115 2.79 6.28 -7.85
N LEU A 116 4.08 6.11 -8.11
CA LEU A 116 4.59 5.49 -9.33
C LEU A 116 4.13 4.03 -9.46
N LEU A 117 4.27 3.22 -8.40
CA LEU A 117 3.82 1.82 -8.41
C LEU A 117 2.33 1.69 -8.72
N LEU A 118 1.50 2.51 -8.07
CA LEU A 118 0.05 2.50 -8.29
C LEU A 118 -0.32 2.96 -9.69
N GLN A 119 0.37 3.98 -10.21
CA GLN A 119 0.16 4.44 -11.58
C GLN A 119 0.55 3.35 -12.59
N GLN A 120 1.68 2.69 -12.40
CA GLN A 120 2.11 1.57 -13.24
C GLN A 120 1.08 0.43 -13.20
N ALA A 121 0.56 0.09 -12.02
CA ALA A 121 -0.51 -0.90 -11.88
C ALA A 121 -1.81 -0.52 -12.60
N MET A 122 -2.18 0.77 -12.60
CA MET A 122 -3.36 1.24 -13.32
C MET A 122 -3.17 1.29 -14.84
N GLN A 123 -1.96 1.59 -15.32
CA GLN A 123 -1.67 1.77 -16.75
C GLN A 123 -1.30 0.46 -17.46
N HIS A 124 -0.59 -0.44 -16.77
CA HIS A 124 -0.01 -1.65 -17.34
C HIS A 124 -0.50 -2.94 -16.64
N GLY A 125 -1.48 -2.83 -15.74
CA GLY A 125 -2.13 -3.98 -15.12
C GLY A 125 -3.02 -4.71 -16.12
N THR A 126 -2.73 -5.99 -16.38
CA THR A 126 -3.48 -6.82 -17.34
C THR A 126 -4.44 -7.79 -16.67
N HIS A 127 -4.11 -8.27 -15.47
CA HIS A 127 -4.94 -9.20 -14.72
C HIS A 127 -5.03 -8.78 -13.25
N LEU A 128 -6.25 -8.83 -12.70
CA LEU A 128 -6.58 -8.42 -11.34
C LEU A 128 -7.19 -9.60 -10.59
N LYS A 129 -6.41 -10.21 -9.69
CA LYS A 129 -6.90 -11.29 -8.82
C LYS A 129 -7.29 -10.72 -7.46
N ARG A 130 -8.59 -10.53 -7.25
CA ARG A 130 -9.18 -10.06 -6.01
C ARG A 130 -9.53 -11.24 -5.10
N GLN A 131 -9.08 -11.21 -3.85
CA GLN A 131 -9.50 -12.18 -2.84
C GLN A 131 -10.48 -11.50 -1.88
N PRO A 132 -11.74 -11.93 -1.83
CA PRO A 132 -12.71 -11.36 -0.90
C PRO A 132 -12.33 -11.73 0.53
N ARG A 133 -12.68 -10.84 1.46
CA ARG A 133 -12.56 -11.07 2.89
C ARG A 133 -13.52 -12.18 3.31
N GLN A 134 -12.99 -13.22 3.94
CA GLN A 134 -13.81 -14.23 4.59
C GLN A 134 -14.28 -13.66 5.92
N ILE A 135 -15.53 -13.22 5.99
CA ILE A 135 -16.18 -12.95 7.28
C ILE A 135 -16.48 -14.33 7.87
N ILE A 136 -15.65 -14.80 8.80
CA ILE A 136 -16.06 -15.91 9.65
C ILE A 136 -17.20 -15.35 10.49
N GLU A 137 -18.44 -15.70 10.14
CA GLU A 137 -19.58 -15.56 11.05
C GLU A 137 -19.21 -16.35 12.31
N ALA A 138 -18.82 -15.64 13.36
CA ALA A 138 -18.74 -16.24 14.68
C ALA A 138 -20.14 -16.78 14.97
N LEU A 139 -20.26 -18.10 14.99
CA LEU A 139 -21.44 -18.85 15.40
C LEU A 139 -22.11 -18.13 16.57
N ALA A 140 -23.35 -17.72 16.34
CA ALA A 140 -24.32 -17.54 17.40
C ALA A 140 -24.42 -18.88 18.15
N VAL A 141 -23.66 -19.01 19.23
CA VAL A 141 -23.95 -20.00 20.25
C VAL A 141 -24.95 -19.34 21.19
N VAL A 142 -26.19 -19.78 21.00
CA VAL A 142 -27.36 -19.60 21.86
C VAL A 142 -27.04 -19.97 23.31
#